data_AF-A0A9Q3PFB9-F1
#
_entry.id   AF-A0A9Q3PFB9-F1
#
_cell.length_a   1.000
_cell.length_b   1.000
_cell.length_c   1.000
_cell.angle_alpha   90.00
_cell.angle_beta   90.00
_cell.angle_gamma   90.00
#
_symmetry.space_group_name_H-M   'P 1'
#
loop_
_entity.id
_entity.type
_entity.pdbx_description
1 polymer ?
#
loop_
_entity_poly.entity_id
_entity_poly.type
_entity_poly.pdbx_seq_one_letter_code
_entity_poly.pdbx_strand_id
1 'polypeptide(L)'
;MGITNPVLITWHDGKSSLCGDFRALNNYTKADRYPIPRIPHALDKLAKAKYIAKMDCMKSFHQNGVKPNSMKLLRIICHMGIYEYTRIPFGIENAPAHFQRMMDTIFQEEILEGWMVVYIYDIIIYSETWEYHVQYIDIVLSKCTPINLKISLKKCNFGQQDLLDLGHKVSGLSLAIDQNKVAAVLQKPVPKSIKEMQYFLVFASYYRSHIKNFAHITSSLYKLCSKYVVFEITKERRDAYERIKHKLTNAPVLILPEFELPFKLYIDAACSQGLGAALHQRQIVDGEPIEGVICYISATKIFKIQVWGHPD
;
A
#
# COMPACT_ATOMS: atom_id res chain seq x y z
N MET A 1 0.70 27.14 26.30
CA MET A 1 1.54 27.60 25.17
C MET A 1 0.82 27.31 23.86
N GLY A 2 0.60 28.32 23.02
CA GLY A 2 0.06 28.12 21.67
C GLY A 2 1.18 27.68 20.74
N ILE A 3 1.00 26.56 20.03
CA ILE A 3 1.94 26.09 19.01
C ILE A 3 1.57 26.80 17.70
N THR A 4 2.55 27.41 17.05
CA THR A 4 2.38 28.01 15.72
C THR A 4 3.36 27.35 14.76
N ASN A 5 2.83 26.80 13.67
CA ASN A 5 3.61 25.99 12.73
C ASN A 5 4.08 26.86 11.55
N PRO A 6 5.34 26.78 11.12
CA PRO A 6 5.78 27.50 9.93
C PRO A 6 5.13 26.92 8.67
N VAL A 7 5.07 27.73 7.62
CA VAL A 7 4.53 27.35 6.32
C VAL A 7 5.65 27.14 5.31
N LEU A 8 5.53 26.08 4.53
CA LEU A 8 6.40 25.77 3.41
C LEU A 8 5.60 25.83 2.11
N ILE A 9 6.26 26.25 1.03
CA ILE A 9 5.70 26.13 -0.32
C ILE A 9 6.28 24.88 -0.94
N THR A 10 5.41 23.92 -1.27
CA THR A 10 5.78 22.71 -1.97
C THR A 10 5.40 22.83 -3.44
N TRP A 11 6.22 22.25 -4.32
CA TRP A 11 6.00 22.26 -5.76
C TRP A 11 5.80 20.84 -6.26
N HIS A 12 4.75 20.62 -7.04
CA HIS A 12 4.47 19.34 -7.69
C HIS A 12 3.78 19.60 -9.03
N ASP A 13 4.29 19.00 -10.11
CA ASP A 13 3.77 19.14 -11.49
C ASP A 13 3.49 20.61 -11.89
N GLY A 14 4.45 21.50 -11.62
CA GLY A 14 4.34 22.93 -11.95
C GLY A 14 3.32 23.72 -11.11
N LYS A 15 2.70 23.11 -10.10
CA LYS A 15 1.79 23.77 -9.16
C LYS A 15 2.45 23.93 -7.81
N SER A 16 2.32 25.11 -7.21
CA SER A 16 2.69 25.34 -5.82
C SER A 16 1.53 25.04 -4.88
N SER A 17 1.83 24.58 -3.68
CA SER A 17 0.86 24.33 -2.61
C SER A 17 1.43 24.80 -1.28
N LEU A 18 0.56 25.38 -0.47
CA LEU A 18 0.88 25.82 0.88
C LEU A 18 0.79 24.62 1.83
N CYS A 19 1.88 24.30 2.53
CA CYS A 19 1.95 23.17 3.45
C CYS A 19 2.39 23.65 4.84
N GLY A 20 1.59 23.38 5.88
CA GLY A 20 2.00 23.64 7.25
C GLY A 20 3.00 22.59 7.74
N ASP A 21 4.07 23.00 8.40
CA ASP A 21 5.02 22.09 9.01
C ASP A 21 4.55 21.62 10.39
N PHE A 22 3.73 20.58 10.40
CA PHE A 22 3.14 20.02 11.62
C PHE A 22 4.02 18.97 12.32
N ARG A 23 5.31 18.82 11.94
CA ARG A 23 6.19 17.79 12.55
C ARG A 23 6.28 17.91 14.07
N ALA A 24 6.41 19.13 14.57
CA ALA A 24 6.45 19.38 16.01
C ALA A 24 5.12 19.01 16.68
N LEU A 25 3.99 19.41 16.10
CA LEU A 25 2.66 19.06 16.60
C LEU A 25 2.43 17.55 16.63
N ASN A 26 2.81 16.84 15.57
CA ASN A 26 2.66 15.39 15.46
C ASN A 26 3.42 14.67 16.58
N ASN A 27 4.64 15.11 16.94
CA ASN A 27 5.39 14.51 18.04
C ASN A 27 4.68 14.54 19.41
N TYR A 28 3.77 15.50 19.62
CA TYR A 28 2.96 15.60 20.85
C TYR A 28 1.54 15.05 20.67
N THR A 29 1.18 14.61 19.47
CA THR A 29 -0.13 14.07 19.16
C THR A 29 -0.15 12.58 19.51
N LYS A 30 -1.17 12.14 20.24
CA LYS A 30 -1.38 10.71 20.46
C LYS A 30 -1.80 10.05 19.14
N ALA A 31 -0.95 9.16 18.63
CA ALA A 31 -1.21 8.42 17.41
C ALA A 31 -2.54 7.64 17.48
N ASP A 32 -3.41 7.86 16.51
CA ASP A 32 -4.65 7.11 16.30
C ASP A 32 -4.35 5.85 15.47
N ARG A 33 -4.29 4.71 16.15
CA ARG A 33 -3.95 3.41 15.55
C ARG A 33 -5.18 2.71 14.96
N TYR A 34 -5.94 3.42 14.13
CA TYR A 34 -7.06 2.83 13.42
C TYR A 34 -6.55 1.80 12.38
N PRO A 35 -7.17 0.61 12.27
CA PRO A 35 -6.73 -0.40 11.31
C PRO A 35 -7.01 0.07 9.88
N ILE A 36 -5.94 0.35 9.14
CA ILE A 36 -6.02 0.63 7.70
C ILE A 36 -5.79 -0.70 6.96
N PRO A 37 -6.63 -1.05 5.98
CA PRO A 37 -6.47 -2.31 5.24
C PRO A 37 -5.10 -2.36 4.55
N ARG A 38 -4.48 -3.54 4.57
CA ARG A 38 -3.26 -3.76 3.79
C ARG A 38 -3.62 -3.84 2.33
N ILE A 39 -2.89 -3.08 1.51
CA ILE A 39 -3.16 -2.98 0.08
C ILE A 39 -3.26 -4.36 -0.59
N PRO A 40 -2.30 -5.29 -0.45
CA PRO A 40 -2.42 -6.60 -1.10
C PRO A 40 -3.70 -7.35 -0.71
N HIS A 41 -4.08 -7.34 0.57
CA HIS A 41 -5.31 -8.02 1.02
C HIS A 41 -6.57 -7.35 0.49
N ALA A 42 -6.52 -6.03 0.30
CA ALA A 42 -7.62 -5.29 -0.29
C ALA A 42 -7.75 -5.63 -1.79
N LEU A 43 -6.62 -5.81 -2.47
CA LEU A 43 -6.59 -6.20 -3.88
C LEU A 43 -6.97 -7.67 -4.11
N ASP A 44 -6.74 -8.58 -3.15
CA ASP A 44 -7.18 -9.97 -3.25
C ASP A 44 -8.71 -10.11 -3.45
N LYS A 45 -9.49 -9.12 -2.98
CA LYS A 45 -10.95 -9.08 -3.18
C LYS A 45 -11.37 -8.74 -4.62
N LEU A 46 -10.44 -8.31 -5.48
CA LEU A 46 -10.71 -7.96 -6.87
C LEU A 46 -10.80 -9.19 -7.79
N ALA A 47 -10.63 -10.40 -7.26
CA ALA A 47 -10.77 -11.62 -8.04
C ALA A 47 -12.13 -11.64 -8.77
N LYS A 48 -12.11 -11.97 -10.07
CA LYS A 48 -13.27 -12.02 -10.98
C LYS A 48 -13.87 -10.66 -11.38
N ALA A 49 -13.31 -9.54 -10.93
CA ALA A 49 -13.78 -8.22 -11.35
C ALA A 49 -13.59 -8.00 -12.87
N LYS A 50 -14.67 -7.77 -13.60
CA LYS A 50 -14.62 -7.41 -15.03
C LYS A 50 -14.62 -5.90 -15.25
N TYR A 51 -15.27 -5.16 -14.35
CA TYR A 51 -15.36 -3.72 -14.38
C TYR A 51 -14.90 -3.15 -13.04
N ILE A 52 -13.95 -2.23 -13.12
CA ILE A 52 -13.36 -1.55 -11.97
C ILE A 52 -13.58 -0.05 -12.12
N ALA A 53 -14.03 0.58 -11.05
CA ALA A 53 -14.07 2.02 -10.92
C ALA A 53 -13.23 2.46 -9.74
N LYS A 54 -12.41 3.48 -9.96
CA LYS A 54 -11.65 4.17 -8.92
C LYS A 54 -12.18 5.59 -8.78
N MET A 55 -12.51 5.98 -7.56
CA MET A 55 -12.97 7.33 -7.24
C MET A 55 -12.06 7.95 -6.16
N ASP A 56 -11.47 9.11 -6.47
CA ASP A 56 -10.59 9.87 -5.55
C ASP A 56 -11.39 11.00 -4.88
N CYS A 57 -11.40 11.04 -3.56
CA CYS A 57 -12.03 12.13 -2.82
C CYS A 57 -11.21 13.44 -2.95
N MET A 58 -11.84 14.49 -3.48
CA MET A 58 -11.17 15.76 -3.79
C MET A 58 -10.61 16.44 -2.55
N LYS A 59 -9.29 16.70 -2.51
CA LYS A 59 -8.64 17.35 -1.35
C LYS A 59 -9.07 16.70 -0.02
N SER A 60 -9.26 15.38 -0.04
CA SER A 60 -9.85 14.52 0.99
C SER A 60 -9.91 15.12 2.40
N PHE A 61 -8.77 15.29 3.07
CA PHE A 61 -8.74 15.73 4.47
C PHE A 61 -9.35 17.14 4.69
N HIS A 62 -9.20 18.06 3.73
CA HIS A 62 -9.76 19.41 3.84
C HIS A 62 -11.30 19.44 3.77
N GLN A 63 -11.96 18.33 3.48
CA GLN A 63 -13.41 18.24 3.54
C GLN A 63 -13.89 18.13 5.00
N ASN A 64 -13.09 17.54 5.89
CA ASN A 64 -13.44 17.34 7.29
C ASN A 64 -13.21 18.61 8.14
N GLY A 65 -14.21 18.95 8.95
CA GLY A 65 -14.15 20.05 9.92
C GLY A 65 -13.21 19.75 11.08
N VAL A 66 -12.51 20.78 11.56
CA VAL A 66 -11.74 20.72 12.80
C VAL A 66 -12.62 21.20 13.95
N LYS A 67 -12.60 20.50 15.10
CA LYS A 67 -13.31 20.97 16.29
C LYS A 67 -12.75 22.33 16.74
N PRO A 68 -13.58 23.29 17.20
CA PRO A 68 -13.13 24.63 17.58
C PRO A 68 -11.93 24.64 18.55
N ASN A 69 -11.96 23.76 19.55
CA ASN A 69 -10.90 23.66 20.57
C ASN A 69 -9.55 23.15 20.00
N SER A 70 -9.55 22.53 18.83
CA SER A 70 -8.37 21.99 18.15
C SER A 70 -7.81 22.93 17.09
N MET A 71 -8.56 23.94 16.63
CA MET A 71 -8.12 24.88 15.57
C MET A 71 -6.83 25.61 15.96
N LYS A 72 -6.71 26.02 17.23
CA LYS A 72 -5.51 26.65 17.79
C LYS A 72 -4.23 25.81 17.69
N LEU A 73 -4.35 24.48 17.60
CA LEU A 73 -3.21 23.58 17.45
C LEU A 73 -2.72 23.55 15.99
N LEU A 74 -3.63 23.82 15.06
CA LEU A 74 -3.38 23.85 13.61
C LEU A 74 -3.03 25.26 13.12
N ARG A 75 -2.56 26.12 14.02
CA ARG A 75 -2.19 27.49 13.68
C ARG A 75 -0.93 27.50 12.82
N ILE A 76 -0.93 28.32 11.78
CA ILE A 76 0.21 28.54 10.89
C ILE A 76 0.65 30.00 10.90
N ILE A 77 1.94 30.22 10.64
CA ILE A 77 2.53 31.54 10.44
C ILE A 77 3.12 31.67 9.03
N CYS A 78 2.75 32.75 8.35
CA CYS A 78 3.33 33.15 7.08
C CYS A 78 3.62 34.66 7.09
N HIS A 79 4.21 35.18 6.02
CA HIS A 79 4.56 36.61 5.89
C HIS A 79 3.35 37.57 5.99
N MET A 80 2.13 37.07 5.78
CA MET A 80 0.90 37.88 5.91
C MET A 80 0.31 37.87 7.33
N GLY A 81 0.80 37.00 8.22
CA GLY A 81 0.31 36.88 9.59
C GLY A 81 0.08 35.45 10.05
N ILE A 82 -0.77 35.33 11.08
CA ILE A 82 -1.09 34.08 11.75
C ILE A 82 -2.51 33.67 11.39
N TYR A 83 -2.67 32.42 10.93
CA TYR A 83 -3.96 31.87 10.51
C TYR A 83 -4.21 30.51 11.17
N GLU A 84 -5.47 30.12 11.30
CA GLU A 84 -5.87 28.83 11.84
C GLU A 84 -6.67 28.03 10.81
N TYR A 85 -6.37 26.74 10.69
CA TYR A 85 -7.16 25.85 9.84
C TYR A 85 -8.51 25.52 10.48
N THR A 86 -9.58 25.74 9.72
CA THR A 86 -10.95 25.33 10.10
C THR A 86 -11.29 23.91 9.60
N ARG A 87 -10.47 23.38 8.70
CA ARG A 87 -10.57 22.04 8.08
C ARG A 87 -9.26 21.30 8.23
N ILE A 88 -9.27 19.97 8.24
CA ILE A 88 -8.05 19.19 8.51
C ILE A 88 -7.02 19.44 7.40
N PRO A 89 -5.83 19.97 7.72
CA PRO A 89 -4.78 20.16 6.73
C PRO A 89 -4.01 18.88 6.45
N PHE A 90 -3.37 18.81 5.29
CA PHE A 90 -2.36 17.78 5.02
C PHE A 90 -1.18 17.90 6.00
N GLY A 91 -0.56 16.77 6.32
CA GLY A 91 0.60 16.69 7.23
C GLY A 91 0.26 16.38 8.68
N ILE A 92 -1.02 16.28 9.05
CA ILE A 92 -1.46 15.86 10.38
C ILE A 92 -1.43 14.34 10.51
N GLU A 93 -0.80 13.84 11.56
CA GLU A 93 -0.57 12.41 11.80
C GLU A 93 -1.85 11.57 11.78
N ASN A 94 -2.92 12.03 12.44
CA ASN A 94 -4.16 11.26 12.59
C ASN A 94 -5.16 11.48 11.45
N ALA A 95 -4.87 12.33 10.45
CA ALA A 95 -5.79 12.60 9.36
C ALA A 95 -6.16 11.36 8.53
N PRO A 96 -5.20 10.49 8.13
CA PRO A 96 -5.53 9.26 7.40
C PRO A 96 -6.41 8.29 8.17
N ALA A 97 -6.10 8.07 9.46
CA ALA A 97 -6.87 7.19 10.34
C ALA A 97 -8.31 7.68 10.54
N HIS A 98 -8.48 8.99 10.74
CA HIS A 98 -9.80 9.60 10.84
C HIS A 98 -10.60 9.44 9.55
N PHE A 99 -9.97 9.70 8.40
CA PHE A 99 -10.64 9.61 7.10
C PHE A 99 -11.01 8.16 6.76
N GLN A 100 -10.12 7.20 6.98
CA GLN A 100 -10.42 5.77 6.80
C GLN A 100 -11.62 5.36 7.67
N ARG A 101 -11.62 5.70 8.97
CA ARG A 101 -12.73 5.39 9.87
C ARG A 101 -14.06 5.97 9.37
N MET A 102 -14.05 7.22 8.90
CA MET A 102 -15.24 7.86 8.34
C MET A 102 -15.76 7.07 7.14
N MET A 103 -14.88 6.73 6.19
CA MET A 103 -15.25 6.00 4.98
C MET A 103 -15.73 4.58 5.29
N ASP A 104 -15.06 3.86 6.19
CA ASP A 104 -15.50 2.54 6.65
C ASP A 104 -16.89 2.59 7.30
N THR A 105 -17.21 3.68 8.00
CA THR A 105 -18.54 3.87 8.60
C THR A 105 -19.61 4.14 7.55
N ILE A 106 -19.30 4.92 6.51
CA ILE A 106 -20.23 5.27 5.43
C ILE A 106 -20.51 4.05 4.55
N PHE A 107 -19.46 3.29 4.22
CA PHE A 107 -19.50 2.20 3.24
C PHE A 107 -19.41 0.81 3.89
N GLN A 108 -19.81 0.69 5.15
CA GLN A 108 -19.66 -0.55 5.91
C GLN A 108 -20.34 -1.74 5.21
N GLU A 109 -21.56 -1.53 4.73
CA GLU A 109 -22.36 -2.56 4.05
C GLU A 109 -21.66 -3.04 2.78
N GLU A 110 -21.24 -2.10 1.93
CA GLU A 110 -20.59 -2.39 0.65
C GLU A 110 -19.25 -3.11 0.80
N ILE A 111 -18.49 -2.75 1.84
CA ILE A 111 -17.22 -3.40 2.17
C ILE A 111 -17.45 -4.85 2.66
N LEU A 112 -18.54 -5.09 3.38
CA LEU A 112 -18.93 -6.41 3.90
C LEU A 112 -19.50 -7.31 2.81
N GLU A 113 -20.35 -6.77 1.94
CA GLU A 113 -20.83 -7.44 0.73
C GLU A 113 -19.68 -7.76 -0.23
N GLY A 114 -18.58 -7.03 -0.11
CA GLY A 114 -17.32 -7.40 -0.69
C GLY A 114 -17.21 -7.05 -2.17
N TRP A 115 -17.95 -6.05 -2.65
CA TRP A 115 -17.79 -5.43 -3.98
C TRP A 115 -17.09 -4.06 -3.93
N MET A 116 -16.73 -3.60 -2.73
CA MET A 116 -16.02 -2.35 -2.50
C MET A 116 -14.78 -2.51 -1.61
N VAL A 117 -13.74 -1.76 -1.95
CA VAL A 117 -12.58 -1.51 -1.12
C VAL A 117 -12.40 -0.01 -0.94
N VAL A 118 -12.23 0.41 0.31
CA VAL A 118 -11.86 1.78 0.65
C VAL A 118 -10.43 1.80 1.17
N TYR A 119 -9.60 2.65 0.57
CA TYR A 119 -8.24 2.92 1.05
C TYR A 119 -8.03 4.43 1.25
N ILE A 120 -8.16 4.87 2.50
CA ILE A 120 -8.15 6.27 2.92
C ILE A 120 -9.17 7.06 2.09
N TYR A 121 -8.73 7.75 1.03
CA TYR A 121 -9.56 8.61 0.19
C TYR A 121 -9.92 8.00 -1.17
N ASP A 122 -9.38 6.83 -1.48
CA ASP A 122 -9.69 6.08 -2.70
C ASP A 122 -10.83 5.11 -2.41
N ILE A 123 -11.88 5.19 -3.23
CA ILE A 123 -12.98 4.22 -3.29
C ILE A 123 -12.76 3.38 -4.54
N ILE A 124 -12.65 2.07 -4.37
CA ILE A 124 -12.47 1.11 -5.45
C ILE A 124 -13.71 0.22 -5.48
N ILE A 125 -14.43 0.26 -6.59
CA ILE A 125 -15.64 -0.52 -6.85
C ILE A 125 -15.31 -1.56 -7.90
N TYR A 126 -15.81 -2.76 -7.73
CA TYR A 126 -15.62 -3.84 -8.69
C TYR A 126 -16.91 -4.63 -8.90
N SER A 127 -17.12 -5.09 -10.13
CA SER A 127 -18.30 -5.87 -10.50
C SER A 127 -18.01 -6.83 -11.65
N GLU A 128 -18.82 -7.87 -11.75
CA GLU A 128 -18.73 -8.87 -12.82
C GLU A 128 -19.51 -8.47 -14.08
N THR A 129 -20.55 -7.63 -13.92
CA THR A 129 -21.37 -7.13 -15.03
C THR A 129 -21.42 -5.60 -15.03
N TRP A 130 -21.76 -5.04 -16.18
CA TRP A 130 -21.85 -3.59 -16.36
C TRP A 130 -23.06 -3.02 -15.62
N GLU A 131 -24.16 -3.77 -15.57
CA GLU A 131 -25.40 -3.38 -14.92
C GLU A 131 -25.18 -3.18 -13.42
N TYR A 132 -24.54 -4.15 -12.75
CA TYR A 132 -24.15 -4.00 -11.36
C TYR A 132 -23.14 -2.86 -11.17
N HIS A 133 -22.21 -2.67 -12.13
CA HIS A 133 -21.22 -1.60 -12.04
C HIS A 133 -21.86 -0.22 -11.90
N VAL A 134 -22.83 0.07 -12.77
CA VAL A 134 -23.55 1.35 -12.78
C VAL A 134 -24.37 1.52 -11.51
N GLN A 135 -25.04 0.45 -11.05
CA GLN A 135 -25.80 0.46 -9.80
C GLN A 135 -24.89 0.75 -8.58
N TYR A 136 -23.73 0.11 -8.50
CA TYR A 136 -22.77 0.34 -7.42
C TYR A 136 -22.26 1.78 -7.38
N ILE A 137 -21.95 2.36 -8.55
CA ILE A 137 -21.55 3.77 -8.63
C ILE A 137 -22.70 4.69 -8.14
N ASP A 138 -23.94 4.40 -8.51
CA ASP A 138 -25.10 5.18 -8.08
C ASP A 138 -25.30 5.12 -6.55
N ILE A 139 -25.15 3.94 -5.95
CA ILE A 139 -25.17 3.75 -4.49
C ILE A 139 -24.10 4.61 -3.82
N VAL A 140 -22.87 4.57 -4.34
CA VAL A 140 -21.76 5.36 -3.79
C VAL A 140 -22.03 6.86 -3.84
N LEU A 141 -22.46 7.36 -5.00
CA LEU A 141 -22.76 8.78 -5.18
C LEU A 141 -23.95 9.23 -4.31
N SER A 142 -24.96 8.37 -4.16
CA SER A 142 -26.11 8.59 -3.29
C SER A 142 -25.73 8.69 -1.82
N LYS A 143 -24.77 7.87 -1.34
CA LYS A 143 -24.21 7.98 0.02
C LYS A 143 -23.30 9.19 0.21
N CYS A 144 -22.56 9.61 -0.82
CA CYS A 144 -21.66 10.77 -0.76
C CYS A 144 -22.39 12.12 -0.71
N THR A 145 -23.52 12.23 -1.39
CA THR A 145 -24.29 13.48 -1.54
C THR A 145 -24.74 14.10 -0.21
N PRO A 146 -25.43 13.37 0.71
CA PRO A 146 -25.94 13.97 1.95
C PRO A 146 -24.84 14.43 2.91
N ILE A 147 -23.66 13.81 2.85
CA ILE A 147 -22.49 14.18 3.67
C ILE A 147 -21.59 15.22 2.98
N ASN A 148 -21.98 15.69 1.79
CA ASN A 148 -21.21 16.63 0.97
C ASN A 148 -19.75 16.16 0.72
N LEU A 149 -19.57 14.85 0.55
CA LEU A 149 -18.29 14.27 0.20
C LEU A 149 -18.05 14.45 -1.30
N LYS A 150 -17.05 15.26 -1.63
CA LYS A 150 -16.73 15.65 -3.00
C LYS A 150 -15.72 14.70 -3.60
N ILE A 151 -16.03 14.23 -4.80
CA ILE A 151 -15.20 13.32 -5.59
C ILE A 151 -14.58 14.08 -6.76
N SER A 152 -13.30 13.84 -7.05
CA SER A 152 -12.57 14.49 -8.12
C SER A 152 -12.74 13.74 -9.45
N LEU A 153 -13.71 14.15 -10.27
CA LEU A 153 -13.98 13.52 -11.57
C LEU A 153 -12.72 13.36 -12.46
N LYS A 154 -11.81 14.35 -12.45
CA LYS A 154 -10.56 14.32 -13.24
C LYS A 154 -9.58 13.20 -12.85
N LYS A 155 -9.73 12.67 -11.63
CA LYS A 155 -8.89 11.60 -11.08
C LYS A 155 -9.63 10.28 -10.96
N CYS A 156 -10.91 10.27 -11.33
CA CYS A 156 -11.70 9.06 -11.34
C CYS A 156 -11.43 8.27 -12.62
N ASN A 157 -11.53 6.96 -12.50
CA ASN A 157 -11.51 6.01 -13.61
C ASN A 157 -12.78 5.16 -13.47
N PHE A 158 -13.51 4.94 -14.56
CA PHE A 158 -14.76 4.19 -14.55
C PHE A 158 -14.73 3.09 -15.62
N GLY A 159 -15.27 1.91 -15.28
CA GLY A 159 -15.44 0.81 -16.24
C GLY A 159 -14.14 0.25 -16.81
N GLN A 160 -13.03 0.33 -16.08
CA GLN A 160 -11.76 -0.23 -16.54
C GLN A 160 -11.69 -1.74 -16.29
N GLN A 161 -11.04 -2.48 -17.18
CA GLN A 161 -10.73 -3.90 -16.97
C GLN A 161 -9.45 -4.08 -16.13
N ASP A 162 -8.51 -3.14 -16.29
CA ASP A 162 -7.26 -3.07 -15.55
C ASP A 162 -7.20 -1.76 -14.77
N LEU A 163 -6.85 -1.84 -13.50
CA LEU A 163 -6.62 -0.70 -12.63
C LEU A 163 -5.11 -0.59 -12.31
N LEU A 164 -4.53 0.58 -12.58
CA LEU A 164 -3.23 0.96 -12.05
C LEU A 164 -3.44 1.67 -10.71
N ASP A 165 -3.24 0.98 -9.61
CA ASP A 165 -3.41 1.58 -8.29
C ASP A 165 -2.49 1.01 -7.23
N LEU A 166 -2.15 1.84 -6.24
CA LEU A 166 -1.41 1.47 -5.05
C LEU A 166 -0.08 0.74 -5.37
N GLY A 167 0.55 1.09 -6.51
CA GLY A 167 1.81 0.49 -6.98
C GLY A 167 1.66 -0.85 -7.69
N HIS A 168 0.44 -1.29 -7.96
CA HIS A 168 0.13 -2.51 -8.68
C HIS A 168 -0.68 -2.22 -9.94
N LYS A 169 -0.53 -3.08 -10.95
CA LYS A 169 -1.50 -3.22 -12.03
C LYS A 169 -2.38 -4.41 -11.70
N VAL A 170 -3.66 -4.17 -11.47
CA VAL A 170 -4.63 -5.18 -11.07
C VAL A 170 -5.66 -5.35 -12.16
N SER A 171 -5.95 -6.60 -12.49
CA SER A 171 -7.06 -7.02 -13.34
C SER A 171 -7.90 -8.02 -12.55
N GLY A 172 -9.11 -8.35 -13.00
CA GLY A 172 -9.93 -9.38 -12.34
C GLY A 172 -9.25 -10.75 -12.18
N LEU A 173 -8.18 -11.02 -12.93
CA LEU A 173 -7.49 -12.31 -12.94
C LEU A 173 -6.09 -12.25 -12.32
N SER A 174 -5.48 -11.07 -12.31
CA SER A 174 -4.05 -10.97 -12.04
C SER A 174 -3.63 -9.71 -11.31
N LEU A 175 -2.55 -9.87 -10.54
CA LEU A 175 -1.86 -8.83 -9.79
C LEU A 175 -0.42 -8.72 -10.30
N ALA A 176 -0.08 -7.59 -10.90
CA ALA A 176 1.27 -7.28 -11.36
C ALA A 176 1.81 -6.03 -10.65
N ILE A 177 3.13 -5.84 -10.70
CA ILE A 177 3.76 -4.62 -10.18
C ILE A 177 3.65 -3.50 -11.21
N ASP A 178 3.31 -2.28 -10.77
CA ASP A 178 3.41 -1.10 -11.63
C ASP A 178 4.90 -0.78 -11.90
N GLN A 179 5.33 -1.08 -13.13
CA GLN A 179 6.71 -0.91 -13.55
C GLN A 179 7.17 0.55 -13.51
N ASN A 180 6.26 1.53 -13.59
CA ASN A 180 6.61 2.95 -13.45
C ASN A 180 7.09 3.28 -12.04
N LYS A 181 6.53 2.63 -11.01
CA LYS A 181 6.96 2.80 -9.61
C LYS A 181 8.30 2.12 -9.34
N VAL A 182 8.55 0.99 -10.00
CA VAL A 182 9.84 0.28 -9.91
C VAL A 182 10.95 1.04 -10.62
N ALA A 183 10.66 1.65 -11.78
CA ALA A 183 11.64 2.42 -12.56
C ALA A 183 12.35 3.50 -11.75
N ALA A 184 11.62 4.21 -10.88
CA ALA A 184 12.18 5.22 -9.99
C ALA A 184 13.21 4.67 -8.98
N VAL A 185 13.11 3.38 -8.63
CA VAL A 185 14.07 2.70 -7.74
C VAL A 185 15.21 2.08 -8.54
N LEU A 186 14.99 1.69 -9.80
CA LEU A 186 16.04 1.16 -10.67
C LEU A 186 17.15 2.18 -10.95
N GLN A 187 16.78 3.45 -11.07
CA GLN A 187 17.70 4.55 -11.34
C GLN A 187 18.49 5.02 -10.12
N LYS A 188 18.13 4.56 -8.91
CA LYS A 188 18.85 4.97 -7.70
C LYS A 188 20.21 4.27 -7.62
N PRO A 189 21.27 5.01 -7.22
CA PRO A 189 22.56 4.39 -6.92
C PRO A 189 22.45 3.48 -5.70
N VAL A 190 23.43 2.59 -5.54
CA VAL A 190 23.55 1.75 -4.35
C VAL A 190 23.54 2.63 -3.09
N PRO A 191 22.73 2.30 -2.07
CA PRO A 191 22.64 3.08 -0.84
C PRO A 191 24.00 3.34 -0.18
N LYS A 192 24.22 4.58 0.24
CA LYS A 192 25.45 5.01 0.93
C LYS A 192 25.27 5.17 2.43
N SER A 193 24.03 5.01 2.92
CA SER A 193 23.70 5.14 4.34
C SER A 193 22.71 4.08 4.80
N ILE A 194 22.68 3.82 6.12
CA ILE A 194 21.70 2.93 6.75
C ILE A 194 20.26 3.38 6.43
N LYS A 195 20.00 4.69 6.48
CA LYS A 195 18.67 5.24 6.18
C LYS A 195 18.25 4.95 4.74
N GLU A 196 19.13 5.16 3.77
CA GLU A 196 18.84 4.84 2.36
C GLU A 196 18.59 3.34 2.15
N MET A 197 19.37 2.47 2.82
CA MET A 197 19.17 1.03 2.75
C MET A 197 17.82 0.62 3.36
N GLN A 198 17.44 1.21 4.50
CA GLN A 198 16.13 0.98 5.12
C GLN A 198 14.99 1.41 4.19
N TYR A 199 15.08 2.58 3.56
CA TYR A 199 14.07 3.02 2.58
C TYR A 199 13.95 2.06 1.40
N PHE A 200 15.07 1.57 0.87
CA PHE A 200 15.07 0.56 -0.19
C PHE A 200 14.42 -0.75 0.26
N LEU A 201 14.77 -1.26 1.44
CA LEU A 201 14.22 -2.51 1.97
C LEU A 201 12.73 -2.40 2.26
N VAL A 202 12.25 -1.26 2.79
CA VAL A 202 10.81 -1.00 2.98
C VAL A 202 10.10 -1.04 1.63
N PHE A 203 10.61 -0.33 0.63
CA PHE A 203 10.06 -0.36 -0.73
C PHE A 203 10.05 -1.78 -1.31
N ALA A 204 11.16 -2.50 -1.27
CA ALA A 204 11.26 -3.84 -1.83
C ALA A 204 10.36 -4.85 -1.08
N SER A 205 10.20 -4.67 0.24
CA SER A 205 9.35 -5.53 1.07
C SER A 205 7.86 -5.40 0.74
N TYR A 206 7.43 -4.26 0.20
CA TYR A 206 6.07 -4.05 -0.28
C TYR A 206 5.69 -5.06 -1.37
N TYR A 207 6.65 -5.37 -2.26
CA TYR A 207 6.47 -6.31 -3.37
C TYR A 207 6.98 -7.73 -3.07
N ARG A 208 7.25 -8.07 -1.80
CA ARG A 208 7.88 -9.34 -1.43
C ARG A 208 7.12 -10.58 -1.91
N SER A 209 5.80 -10.49 -2.06
CA SER A 209 4.93 -11.58 -2.56
C SER A 209 5.24 -11.97 -4.00
N HIS A 210 5.85 -11.08 -4.79
CA HIS A 210 6.29 -11.35 -6.17
C HIS A 210 7.71 -11.93 -6.24
N ILE A 211 8.43 -12.00 -5.11
CA ILE A 211 9.86 -12.30 -5.09
C ILE A 211 10.12 -13.63 -4.38
N LYS A 212 10.38 -14.68 -5.16
CA LYS A 212 10.87 -15.97 -4.63
C LYS A 212 12.14 -15.77 -3.81
N ASN A 213 12.15 -16.32 -2.59
CA ASN A 213 13.27 -16.28 -1.63
C ASN A 213 13.71 -14.88 -1.20
N PHE A 214 12.78 -13.90 -1.14
CA PHE A 214 13.06 -12.52 -0.71
C PHE A 214 13.85 -12.45 0.60
N ALA A 215 13.41 -13.17 1.64
CA ALA A 215 14.04 -13.15 2.96
C ALA A 215 15.51 -13.60 2.94
N HIS A 216 15.83 -14.61 2.13
CA HIS A 216 17.20 -15.08 1.96
C HIS A 216 18.09 -14.03 1.28
N ILE A 217 17.62 -13.48 0.14
CA ILE A 217 18.37 -12.49 -0.65
C ILE A 217 18.63 -11.23 0.18
N THR A 218 17.62 -10.75 0.91
CA THR A 218 17.72 -9.51 1.70
C THR A 218 18.37 -9.68 3.07
N SER A 219 18.70 -10.90 3.50
CA SER A 219 19.20 -11.17 4.84
C SER A 219 20.47 -10.39 5.19
N SER A 220 21.43 -10.31 4.26
CA SER A 220 22.68 -9.55 4.43
C SER A 220 22.45 -8.04 4.45
N LEU A 221 21.41 -7.56 3.75
CA LEU A 221 21.00 -6.15 3.71
C LEU A 221 20.27 -5.74 5.00
N TYR A 222 19.42 -6.59 5.56
CA TYR A 222 18.79 -6.34 6.86
C TYR A 222 19.83 -6.30 7.99
N LYS A 223 20.84 -7.19 7.95
CA LYS A 223 21.97 -7.16 8.90
C LYS A 223 22.74 -5.83 8.83
N LEU A 224 22.93 -5.28 7.63
CA LEU A 224 23.57 -3.96 7.42
C LEU A 224 22.79 -2.81 8.07
N CYS A 225 21.49 -2.97 8.31
CA CYS A 225 20.65 -1.95 8.95
C CYS A 225 20.70 -1.99 10.48
N SER A 226 21.46 -2.92 11.08
CA SER A 226 21.66 -3.01 12.53
C SER A 226 22.60 -1.92 13.03
N LYS A 227 22.33 -1.39 14.23
CA LYS A 227 23.20 -0.39 14.89
C LYS A 227 24.58 -0.95 15.27
N TYR A 228 24.70 -2.27 15.34
CA TYR A 228 25.92 -2.96 15.78
C TYR A 228 26.83 -3.39 14.62
N VAL A 229 26.48 -3.05 13.38
CA VAL A 229 27.20 -3.47 12.18
C VAL A 229 27.71 -2.24 11.45
N VAL A 230 29.00 -2.24 11.08
CA VAL A 230 29.60 -1.18 10.27
C VAL A 230 28.94 -1.17 8.89
N PHE A 231 28.57 0.01 8.42
CA PHE A 231 27.98 0.16 7.11
C PHE A 231 29.04 -0.02 6.01
N GLU A 232 29.06 -1.21 5.40
CA GLU A 232 29.99 -1.56 4.33
C GLU A 232 29.25 -2.28 3.20
N ILE A 233 29.42 -1.81 1.97
CA ILE A 233 28.86 -2.46 0.78
C ILE A 233 29.90 -3.46 0.24
N THR A 234 29.91 -4.66 0.82
CA THR A 234 30.69 -5.79 0.31
C THR A 234 30.15 -6.27 -1.04
N LYS A 235 30.94 -7.09 -1.76
CA LYS A 235 30.49 -7.71 -3.02
C LYS A 235 29.17 -8.48 -2.84
N GLU A 236 29.06 -9.29 -1.79
CA GLU A 236 27.83 -10.04 -1.46
C GLU A 236 26.61 -9.12 -1.29
N ARG A 237 26.74 -8.00 -0.57
CA ARG A 237 25.65 -7.05 -0.34
C ARG A 237 25.27 -6.31 -1.63
N ARG A 238 26.24 -5.96 -2.45
CA ARG A 238 26.00 -5.36 -3.78
C ARG A 238 25.25 -6.33 -4.69
N ASP A 239 25.69 -7.59 -4.74
CA ASP A 239 25.04 -8.63 -5.54
C ASP A 239 23.60 -8.88 -5.06
N ALA A 240 23.37 -8.91 -3.74
CA ALA A 240 22.02 -9.01 -3.17
C ALA A 240 21.11 -7.82 -3.56
N TYR A 241 21.64 -6.60 -3.50
CA TYR A 241 20.93 -5.38 -3.90
C TYR A 241 20.52 -5.41 -5.38
N GLU A 242 21.47 -5.70 -6.28
CA GLU A 242 21.17 -5.79 -7.72
C GLU A 242 20.24 -6.96 -8.04
N ARG A 243 20.35 -8.08 -7.31
CA ARG A 243 19.44 -9.22 -7.48
C ARG A 243 18.00 -8.86 -7.12
N ILE A 244 17.77 -8.08 -6.07
CA ILE A 244 16.43 -7.59 -5.73
C ILE A 244 15.92 -6.62 -6.80
N LYS A 245 16.74 -5.69 -7.28
CA LYS A 245 16.36 -4.80 -8.38
C LYS A 245 15.93 -5.59 -9.62
N HIS A 246 16.74 -6.55 -10.05
CA HIS A 246 16.43 -7.41 -11.18
C HIS A 246 15.12 -8.19 -10.99
N LYS A 247 14.86 -8.70 -9.77
CA LYS A 247 13.62 -9.42 -9.46
C LYS A 247 12.39 -8.53 -9.39
N LEU A 248 12.52 -7.27 -9.00
CA LEU A 248 11.41 -6.30 -9.03
C LEU A 248 11.02 -5.97 -10.48
N THR A 249 11.99 -5.85 -11.39
CA THR A 249 11.74 -5.58 -12.81
C THR A 249 11.12 -6.78 -13.51
N ASN A 250 11.62 -7.98 -13.24
CA ASN A 250 11.18 -9.22 -13.87
C ASN A 250 10.22 -10.01 -12.97
N ALA A 251 9.47 -9.30 -12.12
CA ALA A 251 8.51 -9.91 -11.23
C ALA A 251 7.42 -10.62 -12.05
N PRO A 252 7.10 -11.89 -11.74
CA PRO A 252 6.00 -12.56 -12.40
C PRO A 252 4.67 -11.89 -12.05
N VAL A 253 3.75 -11.97 -13.00
CA VAL A 253 2.34 -11.66 -12.77
C VAL A 253 1.78 -12.75 -11.85
N LEU A 254 1.19 -12.34 -10.73
CA LEU A 254 0.53 -13.25 -9.79
C LEU A 254 -0.92 -13.42 -10.20
N ILE A 255 -1.49 -14.60 -9.97
CA ILE A 255 -2.93 -14.82 -10.09
C ILE A 255 -3.63 -14.38 -8.79
N LEU A 256 -4.86 -13.88 -8.90
CA LEU A 256 -5.66 -13.54 -7.72
C LEU A 256 -6.27 -14.80 -7.08
N PRO A 257 -6.41 -14.87 -5.75
CA PRO A 257 -6.94 -16.06 -5.09
C PRO A 257 -8.45 -16.22 -5.28
N GLU A 258 -8.86 -17.45 -5.57
CA GLU A 258 -10.25 -17.89 -5.51
C GLU A 258 -10.47 -18.75 -4.27
N PHE A 259 -11.07 -18.19 -3.22
CA PHE A 259 -11.16 -18.87 -1.92
C PHE A 259 -12.01 -20.16 -1.92
N GLU A 260 -12.86 -20.34 -2.94
CA GLU A 260 -13.67 -21.55 -3.13
C GLU A 260 -12.88 -22.73 -3.75
N LEU A 261 -11.66 -22.50 -4.23
CA LEU A 261 -10.81 -23.50 -4.89
C LEU A 261 -9.64 -23.95 -3.99
N PRO A 262 -9.18 -25.21 -4.10
CA PRO A 262 -8.09 -25.70 -3.28
C PRO A 262 -6.75 -25.03 -3.62
N PHE A 263 -5.97 -24.71 -2.60
CA PHE A 263 -4.62 -24.17 -2.73
C PHE A 263 -3.56 -25.28 -2.75
N LYS A 264 -2.46 -25.05 -3.48
CA LYS A 264 -1.26 -25.89 -3.46
C LYS A 264 -0.10 -25.13 -2.86
N LEU A 265 0.53 -25.67 -1.83
CA LEU A 265 1.69 -25.05 -1.19
C LEU A 265 2.96 -25.84 -1.54
N TYR A 266 3.86 -25.22 -2.31
CA TYR A 266 5.18 -25.76 -2.59
C TYR A 266 6.16 -25.21 -1.58
N ILE A 267 6.76 -26.07 -0.77
CA ILE A 267 7.72 -25.69 0.27
C ILE A 267 9.10 -26.17 -0.15
N ASP A 268 10.07 -25.26 -0.13
CA ASP A 268 11.49 -25.56 -0.23
C ASP A 268 12.16 -25.17 1.08
N ALA A 269 12.41 -26.17 1.90
CA ALA A 269 13.12 -26.04 3.17
C ALA A 269 14.58 -26.45 2.97
N ALA A 270 15.31 -25.76 2.09
CA ALA A 270 16.74 -25.95 1.98
C ALA A 270 17.44 -25.63 3.33
N CYS A 271 18.22 -26.61 3.79
CA CYS A 271 18.77 -26.72 5.14
C CYS A 271 19.53 -25.47 5.65
N SER A 272 19.51 -25.29 6.98
CA SER A 272 20.23 -24.32 7.83
C SER A 272 19.86 -22.82 7.81
N GLN A 273 19.45 -22.17 6.71
CA GLN A 273 19.42 -20.68 6.66
C GLN A 273 18.03 -20.00 6.53
N GLY A 274 16.98 -20.69 6.08
CA GLY A 274 15.65 -20.09 5.92
C GLY A 274 14.58 -21.04 5.38
N LEU A 275 13.37 -20.54 5.21
CA LEU A 275 12.22 -21.22 4.61
C LEU A 275 11.77 -20.43 3.37
N GLY A 276 11.63 -21.11 2.23
CA GLY A 276 10.97 -20.59 1.04
C GLY A 276 9.71 -21.41 0.73
N ALA A 277 8.65 -20.75 0.31
CA ALA A 277 7.46 -21.42 -0.20
C ALA A 277 6.81 -20.59 -1.33
N ALA A 278 6.04 -21.26 -2.17
CA ALA A 278 5.19 -20.64 -3.18
C ALA A 278 3.78 -21.20 -3.02
N LEU A 279 2.81 -20.32 -2.85
CA LEU A 279 1.40 -20.66 -2.85
C LEU A 279 0.91 -20.59 -4.29
N HIS A 280 0.35 -21.68 -4.78
CA HIS A 280 -0.19 -21.85 -6.12
C HIS A 280 -1.67 -22.18 -6.05
N GLN A 281 -2.38 -21.91 -7.13
CA GLN A 281 -3.77 -22.34 -7.30
C GLN A 281 -4.00 -22.73 -8.76
N ARG A 282 -4.80 -23.79 -8.97
CA ARG A 282 -5.26 -24.18 -10.30
C ARG A 282 -6.63 -23.55 -10.53
N GLN A 283 -6.74 -22.70 -11.54
CA GLN A 283 -7.95 -21.97 -11.91
C GLN A 283 -8.27 -22.21 -13.39
N ILE A 284 -9.52 -22.01 -13.78
CA ILE A 284 -9.92 -22.01 -15.19
C ILE A 284 -9.97 -20.55 -15.63
N VAL A 285 -9.08 -20.18 -16.54
CA VAL A 285 -9.02 -18.83 -17.12
C VAL A 285 -9.28 -18.98 -18.61
N ASP A 286 -10.29 -18.27 -19.12
CA ASP A 286 -10.71 -18.33 -20.53
C ASP A 286 -10.94 -19.75 -21.07
N GLY A 287 -11.43 -20.65 -20.20
CA GLY A 287 -11.74 -22.04 -20.55
C GLY A 287 -10.56 -23.02 -20.39
N GLU A 288 -9.35 -22.52 -20.12
CA GLU A 288 -8.15 -23.35 -19.98
C GLU A 288 -7.71 -23.47 -18.51
N PRO A 289 -7.30 -24.67 -18.05
CA PRO A 289 -6.80 -24.86 -16.69
C PRO A 289 -5.36 -24.33 -16.57
N ILE A 290 -5.18 -23.26 -15.80
CA ILE A 290 -3.87 -22.67 -15.52
C ILE A 290 -3.52 -22.92 -14.05
N GLU A 291 -2.30 -23.37 -13.78
CA GLU A 291 -1.73 -23.30 -12.44
C GLU A 291 -0.84 -22.07 -12.33
N GLY A 292 -1.27 -21.10 -11.53
CA GLY A 292 -0.56 -19.85 -11.32
C GLY A 292 -0.02 -19.72 -9.91
N VAL A 293 0.93 -18.80 -9.74
CA VAL A 293 1.47 -18.40 -8.43
C VAL A 293 0.57 -17.32 -7.83
N ILE A 294 0.06 -17.56 -6.63
CA ILE A 294 -0.70 -16.58 -5.84
C ILE A 294 0.27 -15.66 -5.10
N CYS A 295 1.24 -16.25 -4.40
CA CYS A 295 2.31 -15.47 -3.76
C CYS A 295 3.53 -16.33 -3.41
N TYR A 296 4.67 -15.68 -3.29
CA TYR A 296 5.87 -16.23 -2.67
C TYR A 296 5.93 -15.88 -1.18
N ILE A 297 6.21 -16.91 -0.38
CA ILE A 297 6.40 -16.80 1.06
C ILE A 297 7.87 -17.07 1.35
N SER A 298 8.50 -16.20 2.12
CA SER A 298 9.86 -16.46 2.58
C SER A 298 10.07 -15.92 3.99
N ALA A 299 10.83 -16.67 4.78
CA ALA A 299 11.19 -16.31 6.14
C ALA A 299 12.62 -16.75 6.45
N THR A 300 13.37 -15.92 7.18
CA THR A 300 14.62 -16.33 7.83
C THR A 300 14.26 -17.05 9.13
N LYS A 301 14.98 -18.14 9.48
CA LYS A 301 14.71 -18.87 10.73
C LYS A 301 14.87 -17.95 11.95
N ILE A 302 13.84 -17.89 12.80
CA ILE A 302 13.90 -17.25 14.13
C ILE A 302 13.80 -18.31 15.26
N PHE A 303 13.53 -19.58 14.96
CA PHE A 303 13.42 -20.64 15.98
C PHE A 303 14.21 -21.90 15.65
N LYS A 304 14.80 -22.52 16.69
CA LYS A 304 15.35 -23.88 16.69
C LYS A 304 14.22 -24.83 16.31
N ILE A 305 14.24 -25.36 15.09
CA ILE A 305 13.47 -26.56 14.76
C ILE A 305 14.18 -27.69 15.51
N GLN A 306 13.51 -28.26 16.51
CA GLN A 306 13.94 -29.48 17.16
C GLN A 306 13.95 -30.55 16.08
N VAL A 307 15.14 -30.98 15.68
CA VAL A 307 15.31 -32.07 14.71
C VAL A 307 14.78 -33.31 15.41
N TRP A 308 13.57 -33.75 15.06
CA TRP A 308 13.11 -35.09 15.38
C TRP A 308 13.83 -36.05 14.43
N GLY A 309 15.11 -36.30 14.71
CA GLY A 309 15.81 -37.46 14.18
C GLY A 309 15.41 -38.64 15.05
N HIS A 310 14.77 -39.65 14.45
CA HIS A 310 14.71 -40.96 15.08
C HIS A 310 16.14 -41.44 15.31
N PRO A 311 16.54 -41.81 16.53
CA PRO A 311 17.74 -42.62 16.71
C PRO A 311 17.45 -44.01 16.13
N ASP A 312 18.24 -44.40 15.14
CA ASP A 312 18.38 -45.78 14.68
C ASP A 312 18.92 -46.69 15.80
#